data_AF-A0A434G6P9-F1
#
_entry.id   AF-A0A434G6P9-F1
#
_cell.length_a   1.000
_cell.length_b   1.000
_cell.length_c   1.000
_cell.angle_alpha   90.00
_cell.angle_beta   90.00
_cell.angle_gamma   90.00
#
_symmetry.space_group_name_H-M   'P 1'
#
loop_
_entity.id
_entity.type
_entity.pdbx_description
1 polymer ?
#
loop_
_entity_poly.entity_id
_entity_poly.type
_entity_poly.pdbx_seq_one_letter_code
_entity_poly.pdbx_strand_id
1 'polypeptide(L)' 'LYDDPDIARQQPIVPRWKPIFLNAQPRPSATARIKYNEASSQFWTAVHNTISGNGTAADNLAELEARLNRLKGKGW' A
#
# COMPACT_ATOMS: atom_id res chain seq x y z
N LEU A 1 20.75 11.80 10.75
CA LEU A 1 20.37 11.77 9.31
C LEU A 1 19.47 12.95 8.96
N TYR A 2 18.20 12.98 9.40
CA TYR A 2 17.24 13.96 8.89
C TYR A 2 17.43 15.41 9.39
N ASP A 3 18.00 15.59 10.58
CA ASP A 3 18.29 16.91 11.16
C ASP A 3 19.78 17.30 11.01
N ASP A 4 20.53 16.54 10.21
CA ASP A 4 21.97 16.74 10.03
C ASP A 4 22.22 17.88 9.01
N PRO A 5 22.91 18.97 9.41
CA PRO A 5 23.09 20.14 8.55
C PRO A 5 24.00 19.88 7.35
N ASP A 6 24.97 18.97 7.47
CA ASP A 6 25.84 18.60 6.35
C ASP A 6 25.08 17.78 5.31
N ILE A 7 24.19 16.90 5.76
CA ILE A 7 23.31 16.14 4.88
C ILE A 7 22.25 17.04 4.24
N ALA A 8 21.68 17.99 4.98
CA ALA A 8 20.74 18.96 4.41
C ALA A 8 21.39 19.80 3.30
N ARG A 9 22.66 20.14 3.45
CA ARG A 9 23.45 20.89 2.46
C ARG A 9 23.79 20.03 1.23
N GLN A 10 24.22 18.78 1.43
CA GLN A 10 24.63 17.91 0.32
C GLN A 10 23.47 17.22 -0.39
N GLN A 11 22.40 16.89 0.34
CA GLN A 11 21.24 16.14 -0.12
C GLN A 11 19.94 16.79 0.42
N PRO A 12 19.52 17.94 -0.12
CA PRO A 12 18.38 18.72 0.42
C PRO A 12 17.04 17.97 0.45
N ILE A 13 16.91 16.86 -0.28
CA ILE A 13 15.73 16.01 -0.26
C ILE A 13 15.63 15.15 1.01
N VAL A 14 16.75 14.79 1.65
CA VAL A 14 16.78 13.85 2.78
C VAL A 14 16.02 14.40 4.00
N PRO A 15 16.21 15.64 4.47
CA PRO A 15 15.42 16.19 5.57
C PRO A 15 13.91 16.16 5.31
N ARG A 16 13.49 16.34 4.03
CA ARG A 16 12.08 16.31 3.63
C ARG A 16 11.45 14.92 3.79
N TRP A 17 12.24 13.86 3.87
CA TRP A 17 11.74 12.51 4.07
C TRP A 17 11.39 12.20 5.54
N LYS A 18 11.85 12.98 6.52
CA LYS A 18 11.56 12.75 7.94
C LYS A 18 10.06 12.56 8.22
N PRO A 19 9.16 13.51 7.84
CA PRO A 19 7.74 13.30 8.06
C PRO A 19 7.16 12.14 7.24
N ILE A 20 7.75 11.81 6.09
CA ILE A 20 7.31 10.68 5.26
C ILE A 20 7.58 9.36 5.97
N PHE A 21 8.81 9.14 6.45
CA PHE A 21 9.19 7.89 7.11
C PHE A 21 8.58 7.74 8.51
N LEU A 22 8.32 8.83 9.22
CA LEU A 22 7.59 8.77 10.50
C LEU A 22 6.14 8.29 10.34
N ASN A 23 5.54 8.50 9.16
CA ASN A 23 4.16 8.11 8.87
C ASN A 23 4.06 6.92 7.88
N ALA A 24 5.20 6.42 7.39
CA ALA A 24 5.23 5.36 6.42
C ALA A 24 4.70 4.05 7.02
N GLN A 25 3.83 3.36 6.29
CA GLN A 25 3.41 2.02 6.62
C GLN A 25 4.20 1.03 5.77
N PRO A 26 4.74 -0.06 6.35
CA PRO A 26 5.38 -1.10 5.58
C PRO A 26 4.34 -1.76 4.65
N ARG A 27 4.80 -2.21 3.48
CA ARG A 27 3.95 -3.04 2.60
C ARG A 27 3.57 -4.33 3.35
N PRO A 28 2.35 -4.88 3.17
CA PRO A 28 1.90 -6.06 3.90
C PRO A 28 2.51 -7.39 3.39
N SER A 29 3.71 -7.36 2.80
CA SER A 29 4.37 -8.55 2.27
C SER A 29 4.79 -9.54 3.35
N ALA A 30 5.16 -9.05 4.55
CA ALA A 30 5.44 -9.91 5.69
C ALA A 30 4.20 -10.72 6.14
N THR A 31 3.03 -10.07 6.11
CA THR A 31 1.76 -10.69 6.46
C THR A 31 1.31 -11.63 5.35
N ALA A 32 1.15 -11.14 4.11
CA ALA A 32 0.60 -11.89 2.98
C ALA A 32 1.57 -12.90 2.34
N ARG A 33 2.85 -12.88 2.70
CA ARG A 33 3.87 -13.85 2.26
C ARG A 33 3.85 -14.10 0.75
N ILE A 34 3.77 -15.36 0.33
CA ILE A 34 3.72 -15.79 -1.07
C ILE A 34 2.46 -15.29 -1.80
N LYS A 35 1.42 -14.87 -1.07
CA LYS A 35 0.16 -14.33 -1.61
C LYS A 35 0.20 -12.82 -1.83
N TYR A 36 1.28 -12.14 -1.46
CA TYR A 36 1.37 -10.67 -1.57
C TYR A 36 1.10 -10.15 -3.00
N ASN A 37 1.67 -10.78 -4.03
CA ASN A 37 1.47 -10.33 -5.41
C ASN A 37 0.01 -10.45 -5.85
N GLU A 38 -0.66 -11.55 -5.46
CA GLU A 38 -2.06 -11.77 -5.76
C GLU A 38 -2.95 -10.76 -5.02
N ALA A 39 -2.71 -10.55 -3.71
CA ALA A 39 -3.42 -9.55 -2.92
C ALA A 39 -3.24 -8.12 -3.49
N SER A 40 -2.02 -7.78 -3.90
CA SER A 40 -1.71 -6.48 -4.52
C SER A 40 -2.43 -6.30 -5.86
N SER A 41 -2.54 -7.35 -6.67
CA SER A 41 -3.27 -7.32 -7.94
C SER A 41 -4.77 -7.13 -7.73
N GLN A 42 -5.35 -7.81 -6.72
CA GLN A 42 -6.76 -7.62 -6.37
C GLN A 42 -7.04 -6.19 -5.90
N PHE A 43 -6.18 -5.64 -5.04
CA PHE A 43 -6.29 -4.25 -4.59
C PHE A 43 -6.20 -3.26 -5.75
N TRP A 44 -5.19 -3.41 -6.61
CA TRP A 44 -5.04 -2.57 -7.80
C TRP A 44 -6.27 -2.63 -8.71
N THR A 45 -6.80 -3.82 -8.94
CA THR A 45 -7.98 -4.02 -9.81
C THR A 45 -9.21 -3.31 -9.25
N ALA A 46 -9.48 -3.43 -7.94
CA ALA A 46 -10.61 -2.77 -7.31
C ALA A 46 -10.50 -1.24 -7.34
N VAL A 47 -9.29 -0.70 -7.10
CA VAL A 47 -9.01 0.73 -7.22
C VAL A 47 -9.17 1.19 -8.66
N HIS A 48 -8.60 0.45 -9.62
CA HIS A 48 -8.69 0.77 -11.05
C HIS A 48 -10.16 0.80 -11.50
N ASN A 49 -10.96 -0.21 -11.17
CA ASN A 49 -12.38 -0.24 -11.51
C ASN A 49 -13.13 0.97 -10.94
N THR A 50 -12.85 1.33 -9.69
CA THR A 50 -13.47 2.48 -9.02
C THR A 50 -13.15 3.79 -9.75
N ILE A 51 -11.88 4.05 -10.06
CA ILE A 51 -11.48 5.31 -10.72
C ILE A 51 -11.82 5.33 -12.22
N SER A 52 -11.99 4.17 -12.85
CA SER A 52 -12.41 4.03 -14.25
C SER A 52 -13.93 4.09 -14.42
N GLY A 53 -14.71 4.19 -13.33
CA GLY A 53 -16.18 4.23 -13.38
C GLY A 53 -16.85 2.87 -13.60
N ASN A 54 -16.11 1.77 -13.44
CA ASN A 54 -16.62 0.41 -13.54
C ASN A 54 -17.17 -0.03 -12.17
N GLY A 55 -18.36 0.47 -11.82
CA GLY A 55 -19.02 0.21 -10.54
C GLY A 55 -18.70 1.23 -9.45
N THR A 56 -19.43 1.17 -8.34
CA THR A 56 -19.22 2.10 -7.23
C THR A 56 -18.00 1.69 -6.39
N ALA A 57 -17.43 2.64 -5.66
CA ALA A 57 -16.37 2.33 -4.68
C ALA A 57 -16.86 1.31 -3.64
N ALA A 58 -18.12 1.41 -3.20
CA ALA A 58 -18.70 0.49 -2.23
C ALA A 58 -18.74 -0.95 -2.78
N ASP A 59 -19.24 -1.15 -4.00
CA ASP A 59 -19.33 -2.47 -4.61
C ASP A 59 -17.96 -3.08 -4.88
N ASN A 60 -17.04 -2.29 -5.47
CA ASN A 60 -15.69 -2.74 -5.80
C ASN A 60 -14.87 -3.11 -4.56
N LEU A 61 -15.02 -2.36 -3.46
CA LEU A 61 -14.33 -2.66 -2.20
C LEU A 61 -14.97 -3.84 -1.45
N ALA A 62 -16.29 -4.00 -1.52
CA ALA A 62 -16.96 -5.18 -0.98
C ALA A 62 -16.53 -6.46 -1.71
N GLU A 63 -16.41 -6.40 -3.05
CA GLU A 63 -15.88 -7.51 -3.82
C GLU A 63 -14.41 -7.80 -3.48
N LEU A 64 -13.59 -6.75 -3.35
CA LEU A 64 -12.20 -6.88 -2.92
C LEU A 64 -12.10 -7.60 -1.57
N GLU A 65 -12.91 -7.20 -0.58
CA GLU A 65 -12.94 -7.85 0.73
C GLU A 65 -13.26 -9.34 0.60
N ALA A 66 -14.28 -9.70 -0.17
CA ALA A 66 -14.65 -11.10 -0.40
C ALA A 66 -13.50 -11.89 -1.06
N ARG A 67 -12.81 -11.30 -2.04
CA ARG A 67 -11.65 -11.90 -2.71
C ARG A 67 -10.46 -12.07 -1.77
N LEU A 68 -10.14 -11.05 -0.97
CA LEU A 68 -9.05 -11.11 0.01
C LEU A 68 -9.33 -12.12 1.12
N ASN A 69 -10.57 -12.20 1.62
CA ASN A 69 -10.94 -13.20 2.62
C ASN A 69 -10.82 -14.64 2.10
N ARG A 70 -11.18 -14.87 0.83
CA ARG A 70 -10.93 -16.16 0.16
C ARG A 70 -9.44 -16.44 -0.01
N LEU A 71 -8.66 -15.44 -0.45
CA LEU A 71 -7.22 -15.57 -0.66
C LEU A 71 -6.46 -15.88 0.65
N LYS A 72 -6.87 -15.21 1.73
CA LYS A 72 -6.39 -15.40 3.10
C LYS A 72 -6.72 -16.81 3.59
N GLY A 73 -7.98 -17.23 3.47
CA GLY A 73 -8.44 -18.49 4.06
C GLY A 73 -8.24 -18.50 5.59
N LYS A 74 -7.58 -19.53 6.13
CA LYS A 74 -7.29 -19.66 7.57
C LYS A 74 -6.04 -18.91 8.05
N GLY A 75 -5.20 -18.43 7.13
CA GLY A 75 -3.92 -17.80 7.46
C GLY A 75 -3.68 -16.57 6.62
N TRP A 76 -2.45 -16.08 6.58
CA TRP A 76 -1.99 -15.22 5.50
C TRP A 76 -0.84 -15.90 4.76
#